data_AF-A0A6V7PP35-F1
#
_entry.id   AF-A0A6V7PP35-F1
#
_cell.length_a   1.000
_cell.length_b   1.000
_cell.length_c   1.000
_cell.angle_alpha   90.00
_cell.angle_beta   90.00
_cell.angle_gamma   90.00
#
_symmetry.space_group_name_H-M   'P 1'
#
loop_
_entity.id
_entity.type
_entity.pdbx_description
1 polymer ?
#
loop_
_entity_poly.entity_id
_entity_poly.type
_entity_poly.pdbx_seq_one_letter_code
_entity_poly.pdbx_strand_id
1 'polypeptide(L)'
;MAFSQSSYELVVVNSSTLGYRQYEIRKKALIYDKLSIYDITIDAPPPRFAASILGGKRGGHGGVSASLSSARHRSPRVLLLPPPPPPPLLALSKSSPRPITDDEIREKKNACYADIESGLWGWKCRASVIAKENCALLCLSPRCYELIYEDDPLEEGEKDFVRGQEYKYCMHKLSMGDSLDGVKGAFNF
;
A
#
# COMPACT_ATOMS: atom_id res chain seq x y z
N MET A 1 19.53 -2.73 -67.63
CA MET A 1 18.29 -2.43 -66.90
C MET A 1 17.89 -3.70 -66.15
N ALA A 2 18.14 -3.75 -64.85
CA ALA A 2 17.82 -4.89 -64.00
C ALA A 2 17.01 -4.36 -62.82
N PHE A 3 15.72 -4.70 -62.78
CA PHE A 3 14.83 -4.38 -61.67
C PHE A 3 14.88 -5.53 -60.67
N SER A 4 15.37 -5.23 -59.47
CA SER A 4 15.39 -6.11 -58.31
C SER A 4 13.97 -6.27 -57.76
N GLN A 5 13.42 -7.48 -57.80
CA GLN A 5 12.17 -7.82 -57.10
C GLN A 5 12.50 -8.06 -55.63
N SER A 6 12.06 -7.14 -54.75
CA SER A 6 12.14 -7.27 -53.30
C SER A 6 10.92 -8.05 -52.81
N SER A 7 11.13 -9.25 -52.29
CA SER A 7 10.12 -10.04 -51.59
C SER A 7 9.66 -9.31 -50.33
N TYR A 8 8.46 -8.75 -50.34
CA TYR A 8 7.76 -8.36 -49.10
C TYR A 8 6.85 -9.52 -48.70
N GLU A 9 7.27 -10.24 -47.68
CA GLU A 9 6.47 -11.26 -47.00
C GLU A 9 5.31 -10.56 -46.30
N LEU A 10 4.08 -10.81 -46.76
CA LEU A 10 2.87 -10.28 -46.14
C LEU A 10 2.65 -11.05 -44.83
N VAL A 11 3.22 -10.55 -43.72
CA VAL A 11 2.94 -11.08 -42.39
C VAL A 11 1.48 -10.80 -42.07
N VAL A 12 0.63 -11.83 -42.18
CA VAL A 12 -0.75 -11.81 -41.73
C VAL A 12 -0.73 -11.74 -40.19
N VAL A 13 -0.78 -10.52 -39.65
CA VAL A 13 -0.90 -10.29 -38.22
C VAL A 13 -2.31 -10.69 -37.79
N ASN A 14 -2.40 -11.82 -37.10
CA ASN A 14 -3.64 -12.41 -36.62
C ASN A 14 -4.47 -11.39 -35.79
N SER A 15 -5.72 -11.13 -36.20
CA SER A 15 -6.62 -10.13 -35.58
C SER A 15 -6.78 -10.25 -34.06
N SER A 16 -6.56 -11.46 -33.51
CA SER A 16 -6.56 -11.72 -32.07
C SER A 16 -5.46 -10.98 -31.30
N THR A 17 -4.30 -10.76 -31.93
CA THR A 17 -3.17 -10.03 -31.31
C THR A 17 -3.34 -8.51 -31.36
N LEU A 18 -4.05 -8.00 -32.38
CA LEU A 18 -4.47 -6.60 -32.45
C LEU A 18 -5.53 -6.27 -31.39
N GLY A 19 -6.49 -7.18 -31.15
CA GLY A 19 -7.47 -7.04 -30.07
C GLY A 19 -6.85 -6.97 -28.68
N TYR A 20 -5.83 -7.80 -28.42
CA TYR A 20 -5.13 -7.83 -27.13
C TYR A 20 -4.28 -6.57 -26.89
N ARG A 21 -3.59 -6.06 -27.91
CA ARG A 21 -2.86 -4.79 -27.82
C ARG A 21 -3.80 -3.58 -27.66
N GLN A 22 -4.94 -3.57 -28.34
CA GLN A 22 -5.94 -2.51 -28.20
C GLN A 22 -6.60 -2.52 -26.81
N TYR A 23 -6.85 -3.70 -26.25
CA TYR A 23 -7.35 -3.89 -24.88
C TYR A 23 -6.33 -3.40 -23.83
N GLU A 24 -5.05 -3.73 -23.99
CA GLU A 24 -3.98 -3.26 -23.11
C GLU A 24 -3.77 -1.74 -23.18
N ILE A 25 -3.88 -1.13 -24.37
CA ILE A 25 -3.79 0.34 -24.51
C ILE A 25 -5.01 1.02 -23.86
N ARG A 26 -6.22 0.47 -24.00
CA ARG A 26 -7.42 0.99 -23.31
C ARG A 26 -7.38 0.77 -21.79
N LYS A 27 -6.87 -0.37 -21.30
CA LYS A 27 -6.64 -0.60 -19.86
C LYS A 27 -5.62 0.39 -19.30
N LYS A 28 -4.50 0.62 -20.00
CA LYS A 28 -3.49 1.61 -19.57
C LYS A 28 -4.03 3.04 -19.61
N ALA A 29 -4.85 3.40 -20.60
CA ALA A 29 -5.51 4.71 -20.64
C ALA A 29 -6.48 4.91 -19.46
N LEU A 30 -7.26 3.89 -19.08
CA LEU A 30 -8.14 3.94 -17.91
C LEU A 30 -7.37 3.97 -16.57
N ILE A 31 -6.17 3.41 -16.53
CA ILE A 31 -5.27 3.49 -15.35
C ILE A 31 -4.68 4.90 -15.23
N TYR A 32 -4.24 5.52 -16.34
CA TYR A 32 -3.68 6.87 -16.32
C TYR A 32 -4.73 7.97 -16.13
N ASP A 33 -5.96 7.81 -16.64
CA ASP A 33 -7.07 8.73 -16.34
C ASP A 33 -7.55 8.59 -14.89
N LYS A 34 -7.52 7.39 -14.31
CA LYS A 34 -7.76 7.23 -12.86
C LYS A 34 -6.67 7.88 -12.02
N LEU A 35 -5.42 7.89 -12.47
CA LEU A 35 -4.31 8.52 -11.73
C LEU A 35 -4.34 10.05 -11.78
N SER A 36 -4.90 10.69 -12.82
CA SER A 36 -5.00 12.17 -12.86
C SER A 36 -6.11 12.75 -11.98
N ILE A 37 -7.11 11.94 -11.61
CA ILE A 37 -8.23 12.36 -10.75
C ILE A 37 -7.82 12.38 -9.26
N TYR A 38 -6.72 11.74 -8.86
CA TYR A 38 -6.27 11.72 -7.47
C TYR A 38 -5.29 12.85 -7.09
N ASP A 39 -4.99 13.78 -7.99
CA ASP A 39 -4.01 14.85 -7.76
C ASP A 39 -4.61 16.20 -7.35
N ILE A 40 -5.78 16.21 -6.68
CA ILE A 40 -6.32 17.45 -6.11
C ILE A 40 -6.64 17.25 -4.62
N THR A 41 -5.65 17.66 -3.81
CA THR A 41 -5.70 18.08 -2.39
C THR A 41 -6.20 17.05 -1.37
N ILE A 42 -5.33 16.61 -0.46
CA ILE A 42 -5.31 17.02 0.97
C ILE A 42 -3.96 16.56 1.58
N ASP A 43 -3.25 17.50 2.18
CA ASP A 43 -2.20 17.29 3.20
C ASP A 43 -2.66 16.33 4.30
N ALA A 44 -2.35 15.05 4.17
CA ALA A 44 -2.40 14.10 5.29
C ALA A 44 -1.01 13.48 5.47
N PRO A 45 -0.26 13.82 6.53
CA PRO A 45 0.99 13.14 6.82
C PRO A 45 0.73 11.65 7.15
N PRO A 46 1.67 10.73 6.84
CA PRO A 46 1.52 9.32 7.18
C PRO A 46 1.39 9.14 8.70
N PRO A 47 0.64 8.13 9.18
CA PRO A 47 0.43 7.93 10.61
C PRO A 47 1.77 7.61 11.29
N ARG A 48 2.30 8.60 12.01
CA ARG A 48 3.44 8.43 12.89
C ARG A 48 2.97 7.70 14.15
N PHE A 49 3.65 6.59 14.46
CA PHE A 49 3.59 5.92 15.75
C PHE A 49 3.73 6.94 16.89
N ALA A 50 2.66 7.11 17.67
CA ALA A 50 2.67 8.00 18.83
C ALA A 50 3.27 7.28 20.04
N ALA A 51 4.49 7.67 20.42
CA ALA A 51 5.03 7.41 21.75
C ALA A 51 4.61 8.56 22.68
N SER A 52 3.91 8.22 23.76
CA SER A 52 3.49 9.15 24.81
C SER A 52 4.68 9.66 25.63
N ILE A 53 4.81 10.99 25.78
CA ILE A 53 5.64 11.61 26.83
C ILE A 53 4.77 12.60 27.60
N LEU A 54 4.81 12.45 28.93
CA LEU A 54 4.07 13.20 29.93
C LEU A 54 4.61 14.64 30.13
N GLY A 55 3.68 15.60 30.18
CA GLY A 55 3.56 16.66 31.20
C GLY A 55 4.74 17.59 31.53
N GLY A 56 4.58 18.89 31.28
CA GLY A 56 5.44 19.95 31.83
C GLY A 56 4.80 21.36 31.78
N LYS A 57 4.32 21.80 32.95
CA LYS A 57 3.67 23.08 33.36
C LYS A 57 4.14 24.40 32.70
N ARG A 58 3.14 25.30 32.49
CA ARG A 58 3.28 26.76 32.25
C ARG A 58 3.46 27.53 33.56
N GLY A 59 4.15 28.67 33.49
CA GLY A 59 3.97 29.79 34.43
C GLY A 59 5.02 30.89 34.25
N GLY A 60 4.59 32.16 34.20
CA GLY A 60 5.47 33.31 34.51
C GLY A 60 5.28 34.56 33.67
N HIS A 61 4.57 35.55 34.22
CA HIS A 61 4.45 36.95 33.77
C HIS A 61 5.76 37.75 33.85
N GLY A 62 5.86 38.85 33.09
CA GLY A 62 6.69 40.00 33.48
C GLY A 62 7.17 40.85 32.30
N GLY A 63 6.64 42.05 32.14
CA GLY A 63 7.12 43.04 31.16
C GLY A 63 8.30 43.87 31.68
N VAL A 64 9.00 44.53 30.76
CA VAL A 64 9.64 45.86 30.92
C VAL A 64 10.10 46.37 29.55
N SER A 65 9.85 47.65 29.28
CA SER A 65 10.43 48.41 28.17
C SER A 65 11.86 48.84 28.52
N ALA A 66 12.79 48.75 27.57
CA ALA A 66 13.99 49.60 27.55
C ALA A 66 14.65 49.64 26.16
N SER A 67 14.59 50.84 25.58
CA SER A 67 15.65 51.61 24.89
C SER A 67 16.57 50.96 23.85
N LEU A 68 16.52 51.57 22.65
CA LEU A 68 17.54 51.54 21.59
C LEU A 68 18.93 51.88 22.12
N SER A 69 19.94 51.12 21.69
CA SER A 69 21.33 51.58 21.62
C SER A 69 22.02 50.90 20.43
N SER A 70 22.47 51.72 19.49
CA SER A 70 23.22 51.36 18.29
C SER A 70 24.62 50.88 18.68
N ALA A 71 25.00 49.66 18.26
CA ALA A 71 26.36 49.16 18.39
C ALA A 71 26.75 48.23 17.24
N ARG A 72 27.44 48.83 16.26
CA ARG A 72 28.53 48.30 15.42
C ARG A 72 28.34 46.89 14.83
N HIS A 73 28.13 46.87 13.50
CA HIS A 73 28.36 45.72 12.64
C HIS A 73 29.72 45.06 12.91
N ARG A 74 29.71 43.87 13.53
CA ARG A 74 30.72 42.84 13.32
C ARG A 74 30.07 41.77 12.46
N SER A 75 30.66 41.55 11.28
CA SER A 75 30.29 40.47 10.37
C SER A 75 30.24 39.16 11.15
N PRO A 76 29.11 38.43 11.18
CA PRO A 76 29.08 37.13 11.82
C PRO A 76 29.97 36.19 11.00
N ARG A 77 31.03 35.68 11.62
CA ARG A 77 31.68 34.47 11.11
C ARG A 77 30.61 33.38 11.13
N VAL A 78 30.15 32.99 9.95
CA VAL A 78 29.29 31.81 9.76
C VAL A 78 30.13 30.62 10.22
N LEU A 79 29.91 30.17 11.45
CA LEU A 79 30.43 28.89 11.90
C LEU A 79 29.60 27.83 11.18
N LEU A 80 30.15 27.27 10.11
CA LEU A 80 29.59 26.11 9.43
C LEU A 80 29.57 24.95 10.44
N LEU A 81 28.41 24.66 11.02
CA LEU A 81 28.23 23.46 11.83
C LEU A 81 28.29 22.24 10.92
N PRO A 82 29.01 21.17 11.28
CA PRO A 82 29.00 19.94 10.51
C PRO A 82 27.57 19.37 10.47
N PRO A 83 27.15 18.75 9.35
CA PRO A 83 25.82 18.16 9.25
C PRO A 83 25.62 17.06 10.30
N PRO A 84 24.40 16.92 10.87
CA PRO A 84 24.13 15.87 11.83
C PRO A 84 24.33 14.49 11.17
N PRO A 85 24.83 13.48 11.93
CA PRO A 85 24.92 12.13 11.41
C PRO A 85 23.52 11.64 11.00
N PRO A 86 23.42 10.84 9.91
CA PRO A 86 22.14 10.28 9.51
C PRO A 86 21.57 9.41 10.65
N PRO A 87 20.24 9.41 10.84
CA PRO A 87 19.61 8.60 11.88
C PRO A 87 19.95 7.12 11.64
N PRO A 88 20.17 6.34 12.72
CA PRO A 88 20.43 4.92 12.59
C PRO A 88 19.23 4.26 11.90
N LEU A 89 19.50 3.59 10.78
CA LEU A 89 18.52 2.75 10.11
C LEU A 89 18.13 1.65 11.10
N LEU A 90 16.91 1.71 11.64
CA LEU A 90 16.35 0.64 12.44
C LEU A 90 16.28 -0.59 11.54
N ALA A 91 17.20 -1.54 11.75
CA ALA A 91 17.15 -2.83 11.11
C ALA A 91 15.81 -3.47 11.51
N LEU A 92 14.86 -3.51 10.58
CA LEU A 92 13.62 -4.24 10.74
C LEU A 92 14.01 -5.70 10.96
N SER A 93 13.90 -6.17 12.20
CA SER A 93 14.21 -7.54 12.60
C SER A 93 13.39 -8.47 11.72
N LYS A 94 14.01 -8.99 10.67
CA LYS A 94 13.37 -9.96 9.78
C LYS A 94 13.27 -11.22 10.61
N SER A 95 12.13 -11.42 11.26
CA SER A 95 11.84 -12.65 11.99
C SER A 95 12.14 -13.82 11.06
N SER A 96 12.83 -14.84 11.57
CA SER A 96 13.03 -16.09 10.84
C SER A 96 11.70 -16.52 10.21
N PRO A 97 11.68 -16.96 8.95
CA PRO A 97 10.47 -17.46 8.33
C PRO A 97 9.89 -18.55 9.22
N ARG A 98 8.67 -18.33 9.71
CA ARG A 98 7.92 -19.27 10.54
C ARG A 98 6.47 -19.20 10.07
N PRO A 99 5.76 -20.33 10.13
CA PRO A 99 4.35 -20.34 9.81
C PRO A 99 3.59 -19.40 10.74
N ILE A 100 2.76 -18.53 10.15
CA ILE A 100 1.82 -17.70 10.89
C ILE A 100 0.73 -18.59 11.51
N THR A 101 0.38 -18.32 12.76
CA THR A 101 -0.69 -19.05 13.45
C THR A 101 -2.07 -18.47 13.12
N ASP A 102 -3.12 -19.27 13.32
CA ASP A 102 -4.51 -18.80 13.18
C ASP A 102 -4.83 -17.63 14.10
N ASP A 103 -4.25 -17.60 15.30
CA ASP A 103 -4.40 -16.49 16.25
C ASP A 103 -3.76 -15.21 15.72
N GLU A 104 -2.54 -15.29 15.18
CA GLU A 104 -1.88 -14.14 14.55
C GLU A 104 -2.67 -13.63 13.33
N ILE A 105 -3.24 -14.53 12.52
CA ILE A 105 -4.13 -14.17 11.41
C ILE A 105 -5.35 -13.41 11.94
N ARG A 106 -6.01 -13.93 12.98
CA ARG A 106 -7.20 -13.33 13.59
C ARG A 106 -6.90 -11.96 14.19
N GLU A 107 -5.79 -11.82 14.91
CA GLU A 107 -5.37 -10.54 15.48
C GLU A 107 -5.08 -9.49 14.40
N LYS A 108 -4.34 -9.86 13.35
CA LYS A 108 -4.09 -8.96 12.21
C LYS A 108 -5.37 -8.56 11.50
N LYS A 109 -6.31 -9.49 11.33
CA LYS A 109 -7.61 -9.19 10.73
C LYS A 109 -8.43 -8.22 11.58
N ASN A 110 -8.39 -8.36 12.90
CA ASN A 110 -9.04 -7.43 13.82
C ASN A 110 -8.44 -6.02 13.72
N ALA A 111 -7.12 -5.90 13.58
CA ALA A 111 -6.48 -4.61 13.32
C ALA A 111 -6.97 -4.00 11.98
N CYS A 112 -7.10 -4.81 10.93
CA CYS A 112 -7.69 -4.36 9.67
C CYS A 112 -9.13 -3.85 9.82
N TYR A 113 -9.97 -4.51 10.62
CA TYR A 113 -11.32 -4.00 10.89
C TYR A 113 -11.31 -2.65 11.60
N ALA A 114 -10.43 -2.46 12.60
CA ALA A 114 -10.30 -1.18 13.30
C ALA A 114 -9.87 -0.06 12.34
N ASP A 115 -8.92 -0.34 11.45
CA ASP A 115 -8.47 0.61 10.43
C ASP A 115 -9.58 0.94 9.43
N ILE A 116 -10.39 -0.04 9.02
CA ILE A 116 -11.54 0.21 8.14
C ILE A 116 -12.58 1.08 8.83
N GLU A 117 -12.90 0.80 10.10
CA GLU A 117 -13.90 1.54 10.87
C GLU A 117 -13.49 3.00 11.12
N SER A 118 -12.18 3.23 11.31
CA SER A 118 -11.61 4.59 11.43
C SER A 118 -11.88 5.47 10.19
N GLY A 119 -12.20 4.87 9.04
CA GLY A 119 -12.52 5.56 7.80
C GLY A 119 -11.33 5.78 6.87
N LEU A 120 -10.12 5.33 7.25
CA LEU A 120 -8.92 5.43 6.40
C LEU A 120 -9.05 4.69 5.07
N TRP A 121 -9.89 3.64 5.01
CA TRP A 121 -10.12 2.81 3.82
C TRP A 121 -11.25 3.34 2.91
N GLY A 122 -11.79 4.51 3.22
CA GLY A 122 -12.86 5.14 2.45
C GLY A 122 -14.26 4.56 2.71
N TRP A 123 -15.28 5.20 2.14
CA TRP A 123 -16.67 4.86 2.41
C TRP A 123 -17.07 3.47 1.86
N LYS A 124 -16.45 3.03 0.75
CA LYS A 124 -16.77 1.75 0.10
C LYS A 124 -16.56 0.56 1.05
N CYS A 125 -15.48 0.55 1.82
CA CYS A 125 -15.19 -0.49 2.80
C CYS A 125 -16.14 -0.51 4.02
N ARG A 126 -17.04 0.46 4.13
CA ARG A 126 -18.06 0.52 5.19
C ARG A 126 -19.48 0.46 4.63
N ALA A 127 -19.63 0.29 3.31
CA ALA A 127 -20.93 0.30 2.65
C ALA A 127 -21.82 -0.89 3.04
N SER A 128 -21.21 -2.03 3.35
CA SER A 128 -21.88 -3.24 3.81
C SER A 128 -20.93 -4.12 4.62
N VAL A 129 -21.46 -5.17 5.24
CA VAL A 129 -20.65 -6.18 5.97
C VAL A 129 -19.71 -6.89 5.00
N ILE A 130 -20.19 -7.24 3.80
CA ILE A 130 -19.35 -7.93 2.81
C ILE A 130 -18.29 -7.01 2.18
N ALA A 131 -18.59 -5.71 2.01
CA ALA A 131 -17.59 -4.76 1.56
C ALA A 131 -16.48 -4.56 2.60
N LYS A 132 -16.86 -4.51 3.89
CA LYS A 132 -15.90 -4.50 5.01
C LYS A 132 -15.04 -5.76 5.03
N GLU A 133 -15.64 -6.92 4.77
CA GLU A 133 -14.93 -8.19 4.75
C GLU A 133 -13.91 -8.27 3.60
N ASN A 134 -14.32 -7.94 2.37
CA ASN A 134 -13.41 -7.87 1.23
C ASN A 134 -12.23 -6.92 1.49
N CYS A 135 -12.51 -5.73 2.05
CA CYS A 135 -11.43 -4.80 2.41
C CYS A 135 -10.53 -5.34 3.53
N ALA A 136 -11.08 -6.07 4.50
CA ALA A 136 -10.29 -6.67 5.58
C ALA A 136 -9.37 -7.78 5.04
N LEU A 137 -9.84 -8.59 4.09
CA LEU A 137 -9.01 -9.60 3.43
C LEU A 137 -7.91 -8.97 2.57
N LEU A 138 -8.21 -7.88 1.86
CA LEU A 138 -7.20 -7.12 1.12
C LEU A 138 -6.16 -6.49 2.06
N CYS A 139 -6.59 -5.91 3.17
CA CYS A 139 -5.72 -5.35 4.22
C CYS A 139 -4.80 -6.40 4.82
N LEU A 140 -5.35 -7.57 5.15
CA LEU A 140 -4.65 -8.64 5.84
C LEU A 140 -3.49 -9.19 4.99
N SER A 141 -3.72 -9.36 3.68
CA SER A 141 -2.68 -9.70 2.72
C SER A 141 -3.15 -9.42 1.28
N PRO A 142 -2.62 -8.36 0.64
CA PRO A 142 -2.94 -8.07 -0.74
C PRO A 142 -2.64 -9.22 -1.69
N ARG A 143 -1.50 -9.90 -1.49
CA ARG A 143 -1.06 -11.02 -2.34
C ARG A 143 -2.01 -12.21 -2.29
N CYS A 144 -2.51 -12.55 -1.11
CA CYS A 144 -3.45 -13.66 -0.97
C CYS A 144 -4.86 -13.28 -1.42
N TYR A 145 -5.23 -12.01 -1.28
CA TYR A 145 -6.50 -11.51 -1.81
C TYR A 145 -6.52 -11.54 -3.34
N GLU A 146 -5.46 -11.03 -3.99
CA GLU A 146 -5.28 -11.08 -5.44
C GLU A 146 -5.39 -12.50 -5.98
N LEU A 147 -4.71 -13.45 -5.33
CA LEU A 147 -4.73 -14.84 -5.77
C LEU A 147 -6.12 -15.49 -5.64
N ILE A 148 -6.83 -15.23 -4.54
CA ILE A 148 -8.03 -16.00 -4.17
C ILE A 148 -9.35 -15.31 -4.53
N TYR A 149 -9.44 -13.99 -4.36
CA TYR A 149 -10.70 -13.23 -4.42
C TYR A 149 -10.73 -12.08 -5.44
N GLU A 150 -9.62 -11.67 -6.08
CA GLU A 150 -9.65 -10.51 -7.00
C GLU A 150 -10.61 -10.70 -8.18
N ASP A 151 -10.62 -11.89 -8.78
CA ASP A 151 -11.50 -12.20 -9.91
C ASP A 151 -12.97 -12.35 -9.49
N ASP A 152 -13.21 -12.76 -8.24
CA ASP A 152 -14.52 -13.13 -7.71
C ASP A 152 -14.63 -12.72 -6.24
N PRO A 153 -14.82 -11.42 -5.94
CA PRO A 153 -14.92 -10.93 -4.55
C PRO A 153 -16.11 -11.54 -3.82
N LEU A 154 -16.05 -11.57 -2.49
CA LEU A 154 -17.15 -12.14 -1.70
C LEU A 154 -18.47 -11.37 -1.94
N GLU A 155 -19.54 -12.13 -2.12
CA GLU A 155 -20.90 -11.60 -2.31
C GLU A 155 -21.78 -11.71 -1.05
N GLU A 156 -22.84 -10.91 -0.99
CA GLU A 156 -23.76 -10.92 0.15
C GLU A 156 -24.48 -12.29 0.25
N GLY A 157 -24.40 -12.94 1.41
CA GLY A 157 -25.00 -14.25 1.65
C GLY A 157 -24.17 -15.45 1.18
N GLU A 158 -22.98 -15.22 0.62
CA GLU A 158 -22.07 -16.29 0.22
C GLU A 158 -21.48 -17.02 1.45
N LYS A 159 -21.33 -18.34 1.36
CA LYS A 159 -20.59 -19.13 2.36
C LYS A 159 -19.21 -19.48 1.83
N ASP A 160 -18.22 -18.78 2.35
CA ASP A 160 -16.84 -18.96 1.97
C ASP A 160 -16.09 -19.96 2.86
N PHE A 161 -16.23 -21.26 2.55
CA PHE A 161 -15.49 -22.31 3.25
C PHE A 161 -14.17 -22.64 2.55
N VAL A 162 -14.23 -23.00 1.26
CA VAL A 162 -13.07 -23.53 0.52
C VAL A 162 -12.03 -22.43 0.27
N ARG A 163 -12.46 -21.27 -0.26
CA ARG A 163 -11.53 -20.16 -0.56
C ARG A 163 -10.98 -19.55 0.72
N GLY A 164 -11.78 -19.52 1.79
CA GLY A 164 -11.32 -19.18 3.13
C GLY A 164 -10.16 -20.08 3.63
N GLN A 165 -10.19 -21.38 3.35
CA GLN A 165 -9.06 -22.28 3.65
C GLN A 165 -7.86 -22.01 2.73
N GLU A 166 -8.09 -21.79 1.45
CA GLU A 166 -7.04 -21.44 0.48
C GLU A 166 -6.33 -20.14 0.87
N TYR A 167 -7.07 -19.14 1.33
CA TYR A 167 -6.52 -17.87 1.80
C TYR A 167 -5.65 -18.07 3.05
N LYS A 168 -6.11 -18.88 4.02
CA LYS A 168 -5.29 -19.23 5.19
C LYS A 168 -4.03 -19.99 4.79
N TYR A 169 -4.14 -20.94 3.87
CA TYR A 169 -3.01 -21.70 3.36
C TYR A 169 -2.02 -20.81 2.61
N CYS A 170 -2.51 -19.83 1.83
CA CYS A 170 -1.71 -18.79 1.21
C CYS A 170 -0.88 -18.02 2.24
N MET A 171 -1.52 -17.56 3.32
CA MET A 171 -0.86 -16.81 4.40
C MET A 171 0.23 -17.64 5.07
N HIS A 172 -0.04 -18.92 5.30
CA HIS A 172 0.93 -19.86 5.87
C HIS A 172 2.17 -19.99 4.96
N LYS A 173 1.99 -20.26 3.66
CA LYS A 173 3.10 -20.33 2.69
C LYS A 173 3.88 -19.01 2.62
N LEU A 174 3.15 -17.89 2.51
CA LEU A 174 3.75 -16.55 2.41
C LEU A 174 4.63 -16.22 3.62
N SER A 175 4.20 -16.60 4.83
CA SER A 175 4.96 -16.37 6.07
C SER A 175 6.25 -17.18 6.18
N MET A 176 6.33 -18.32 5.49
CA MET A 176 7.54 -19.15 5.39
C MET A 176 8.44 -18.76 4.21
N GLY A 177 7.96 -17.87 3.32
CA GLY A 177 8.66 -17.49 2.10
C GLY A 177 8.54 -18.52 0.97
N ASP A 178 7.55 -19.40 1.05
CA ASP A 178 7.29 -20.42 0.03
C ASP A 178 6.57 -19.83 -1.20
N SER A 179 6.64 -20.55 -2.33
CA SER A 179 5.86 -20.21 -3.53
C SER A 179 4.36 -20.39 -3.27
N LEU A 180 3.56 -19.45 -3.79
CA LEU A 180 2.09 -19.48 -3.75
C LEU A 180 1.47 -20.31 -4.88
N ASP A 181 2.30 -20.96 -5.70
CA ASP A 181 1.82 -21.85 -6.77
C ASP A 181 0.96 -22.99 -6.19
N GLY A 182 -0.14 -23.28 -6.89
CA GLY A 182 -1.08 -24.34 -6.54
C GLY A 182 -1.87 -24.10 -5.25
N VAL A 183 -1.87 -22.89 -4.69
CA VAL A 183 -2.70 -22.57 -3.51
C VAL A 183 -4.18 -22.46 -3.90
N LYS A 184 -4.48 -21.74 -4.99
CA LYS A 184 -5.85 -21.66 -5.54
C LYS A 184 -6.22 -23.03 -6.11
N GLY A 185 -7.33 -23.58 -5.65
CA GLY A 185 -7.82 -24.92 -5.99
C GLY A 185 -7.23 -26.07 -5.17
N ALA A 186 -6.40 -25.80 -4.16
CA ALA A 186 -5.76 -26.85 -3.35
C ALA A 186 -6.76 -27.72 -2.57
N PHE A 187 -7.97 -27.22 -2.32
CA PHE A 187 -8.99 -27.87 -1.51
C PHE A 187 -10.25 -28.23 -2.31
N ASN A 188 -10.19 -28.20 -3.63
CA ASN A 188 -11.25 -28.70 -4.49
C ASN A 188 -11.15 -30.23 -4.60
N PHE A 189 -12.01 -30.95 -3.87
CA PHE A 189 -12.10 -32.41 -3.86
C PHE A 189 -13.35 -32.90 -4.59
#